data_AF-A0A836P5Q6-F1
#
_entry.id   AF-A0A836P5Q6-F1
#
_cell.length_a   1.000
_cell.length_b   1.000
_cell.length_c   1.000
_cell.angle_alpha   90.00
_cell.angle_beta   90.00
_cell.angle_gamma   90.00
#
_symmetry.space_group_name_H-M   'P 1'
#
loop_
_entity.id
_entity.type
_entity.pdbx_description
1 polymer ?
#
loop_
_entity_poly.entity_id
_entity_poly.type
_entity_poly.pdbx_seq_one_letter_code
_entity_poly.pdbx_strand_id
1 'polypeptide(L)'
;MTPHASPQIVTLNPASDAAALRALRLTCATDTAGTTSGAEWDALDPLSLHLAARTEDGQWIGSVRVTANRRLDRLGVLPHWRRRGVADQLLAAAVDTA
;
A
#
# COMPACT_ATOMS: atom_id res chain seq x y z
N MET A 1 3.72 -26.37 -7.24
CA MET A 1 3.79 -25.13 -6.43
C MET A 1 4.26 -24.05 -7.38
N THR A 2 3.34 -23.32 -8.00
CA THR A 2 3.71 -22.21 -8.90
C THR A 2 4.49 -21.19 -8.06
N PRO A 3 5.68 -20.75 -8.50
CA PRO A 3 6.33 -19.61 -7.89
C PRO A 3 5.40 -18.43 -8.15
N HIS A 4 4.56 -18.09 -7.17
CA HIS A 4 3.85 -16.84 -7.24
C HIS A 4 4.90 -15.77 -7.02
N ALA A 5 5.25 -15.09 -8.12
CA ALA A 5 6.03 -13.86 -8.20
C ALA A 5 6.05 -13.14 -6.85
N SER A 6 7.23 -13.07 -6.22
CA SER A 6 7.40 -12.31 -4.98
C SER A 6 7.12 -10.85 -5.28
N PRO A 7 6.14 -10.21 -4.61
CA PRO A 7 5.89 -8.81 -4.85
C PRO A 7 7.06 -7.97 -4.39
N GLN A 8 7.49 -7.02 -5.21
CA GLN A 8 8.52 -6.08 -4.86
C GLN A 8 7.89 -4.95 -4.02
N ILE A 9 8.41 -4.73 -2.82
CA ILE A 9 8.03 -3.57 -2.01
C ILE A 9 8.86 -2.38 -2.47
N VAL A 10 8.19 -1.26 -2.73
CA VAL A 10 8.81 -0.01 -3.13
C VAL A 10 8.26 1.13 -2.30
N THR A 11 9.12 2.11 -2.03
CA THR A 11 8.73 3.37 -1.38
C THR A 11 8.25 4.35 -2.44
N LEU A 12 7.08 4.93 -2.22
CA LEU A 12 6.52 5.98 -3.06
C LEU A 12 6.64 7.33 -2.37
N ASN A 13 7.08 8.35 -3.13
CA ASN A 13 7.19 9.70 -2.62
C ASN A 13 5.84 10.41 -2.76
N PRO A 14 5.20 10.90 -1.68
CA PRO A 14 3.90 11.55 -1.79
C PRO A 14 3.92 12.83 -2.65
N ALA A 15 5.07 13.50 -2.81
CA ALA A 15 5.19 14.68 -3.66
C ALA A 15 5.25 14.34 -5.16
N SER A 16 5.88 13.22 -5.53
CA SER A 16 6.08 12.82 -6.94
C SER A 16 5.08 11.77 -7.41
N ASP A 17 4.64 10.88 -6.52
CA ASP A 17 3.83 9.69 -6.80
C ASP A 17 2.38 9.83 -6.30
N ALA A 18 1.91 11.04 -6.02
CA ALA A 18 0.58 11.30 -5.50
C ALA A 18 -0.54 10.64 -6.32
N ALA A 19 -0.42 10.67 -7.65
CA ALA A 19 -1.38 10.06 -8.56
C ALA A 19 -1.43 8.53 -8.41
N ALA A 20 -0.26 7.88 -8.33
CA ALA A 20 -0.17 6.44 -8.15
C ALA A 20 -0.74 6.01 -6.79
N LEU A 21 -0.41 6.74 -5.73
CA LEU A 21 -0.91 6.48 -4.37
C LEU A 21 -2.44 6.60 -4.30
N ARG A 22 -3.02 7.63 -4.92
CA ARG A 22 -4.49 7.80 -4.98
C ARG A 22 -5.16 6.66 -5.74
N ALA A 23 -4.64 6.29 -6.91
CA ALA A 23 -5.17 5.18 -7.71
C ALA A 23 -5.11 3.84 -6.95
N LEU A 24 -3.98 3.60 -6.25
CA LEU A 24 -3.79 2.45 -5.39
C LEU A 24 -4.82 2.38 -4.27
N ARG A 25 -5.01 3.48 -3.54
CA ARG A 25 -5.97 3.52 -2.44
C ARG A 25 -7.41 3.37 -2.92
N LEU A 26 -7.77 3.99 -4.04
CA LEU A 26 -9.09 3.81 -4.65
C LEU A 26 -9.35 2.34 -4.96
N THR A 27 -8.36 1.66 -5.54
CA THR A 27 -8.46 0.25 -5.92
C THR A 27 -8.50 -0.69 -4.70
N CYS A 28 -7.82 -0.33 -3.61
CA CYS A 28 -7.84 -1.11 -2.37
C CYS A 28 -9.07 -0.83 -1.49
N ALA A 29 -9.64 0.37 -1.58
CA ALA A 29 -10.78 0.82 -0.78
C ALA A 29 -12.11 0.26 -1.28
N THR A 30 -12.28 0.07 -2.59
CA THR A 30 -13.48 -0.54 -3.18
C THR A 30 -13.74 -1.96 -2.70
N ASP A 31 -12.75 -2.65 -2.13
CA ASP A 31 -12.85 -4.06 -1.74
C ASP A 31 -12.74 -4.31 -0.22
N THR A 32 -12.46 -3.28 0.58
CA THR A 32 -12.25 -3.40 2.03
C THR A 32 -13.35 -2.65 2.78
N ALA A 33 -14.46 -3.34 3.05
CA ALA A 33 -15.49 -3.00 4.03
C ALA A 33 -15.89 -1.51 4.12
N GLY A 34 -16.72 -1.05 3.17
CA GLY A 34 -17.70 0.04 3.37
C GLY A 34 -17.17 1.40 3.86
N THR A 35 -15.86 1.61 3.89
CA THR A 35 -15.25 2.83 4.40
C THR A 35 -14.72 3.63 3.22
N THR A 36 -15.54 4.57 2.75
CA THR A 36 -15.24 5.53 1.67
C THR A 36 -14.08 6.49 2.01
N SER A 37 -13.41 6.33 3.16
CA SER A 37 -12.27 7.17 3.53
C SER A 37 -11.02 6.90 2.70
N GLY A 38 -10.93 5.80 1.95
CA GLY A 38 -9.72 5.45 1.17
C GLY A 38 -9.32 6.45 0.09
N ALA A 39 -10.26 7.27 -0.40
CA ALA A 39 -10.00 8.29 -1.42
C ALA A 39 -9.43 9.61 -0.85
N GLU A 40 -9.54 9.84 0.46
CA GLU A 40 -9.21 11.13 1.06
C GLU A 40 -7.70 11.26 1.23
N TRP A 41 -7.16 12.32 0.62
CA TRP A 41 -5.78 12.75 0.80
C TRP A 41 -5.75 13.76 1.94
N ASP A 42 -5.09 13.42 3.04
CA ASP A 42 -5.12 14.25 4.26
C ASP A 42 -3.78 14.97 4.51
N ALA A 43 -3.72 15.85 5.51
CA ALA A 43 -2.51 16.63 5.78
C ALA A 43 -1.32 15.77 6.24
N LEU A 44 -1.55 14.52 6.66
CA LEU A 44 -0.48 13.59 7.06
C LEU A 44 0.14 12.89 5.84
N ASP A 45 -0.56 12.80 4.71
CA ASP A 45 -0.04 12.19 3.49
C ASP A 45 1.36 12.69 3.09
N PRO A 46 1.61 14.01 2.95
CA PRO A 46 2.93 14.51 2.58
C PRO A 46 4.01 14.28 3.66
N LEU A 47 3.60 14.04 4.91
CA LEU A 47 4.50 13.81 6.05
C LEU A 47 4.72 12.33 6.36
N SER A 48 4.04 11.45 5.64
CA SER A 48 4.06 10.00 5.89
C SER A 48 4.91 9.29 4.86
N LEU A 49 5.51 8.19 5.27
CA LEU A 49 6.14 7.23 4.38
C LEU A 49 5.04 6.37 3.74
N HIS A 50 5.10 6.18 2.42
CA HIS A 50 4.18 5.30 1.71
C HIS A 50 4.95 4.16 1.09
N LEU A 51 4.53 2.94 1.39
CA LEU A 51 5.06 1.73 0.79
C LEU A 51 3.99 1.11 -0.09
N ALA A 52 4.39 0.59 -1.24
CA ALA A 52 3.51 -0.12 -2.16
C ALA A 52 4.13 -1.44 -2.58
N ALA A 53 3.27 -2.42 -2.82
CA ALA A 53 3.65 -3.73 -3.35
C ALA A 53 3.35 -3.74 -4.86
N ARG A 54 4.34 -4.14 -5.64
CA ARG A 54 4.27 -4.25 -7.10
C ARG A 54 4.62 -5.65 -7.56
N THR A 55 3.92 -6.18 -8.56
CA THR A 55 4.29 -7.45 -9.21
C THR A 55 5.44 -7.25 -10.19
N GLU A 56 6.03 -8.34 -10.65
CA GLU A 56 7.03 -8.34 -11.73
C GLU A 56 6.48 -7.72 -13.03
N ASP A 57 5.20 -7.94 -13.34
CA ASP A 57 4.49 -7.30 -14.46
C ASP A 57 4.25 -5.79 -14.27
N GLY A 58 4.65 -5.26 -13.13
CA GLY A 58 4.52 -3.85 -12.80
C GLY A 58 3.15 -3.43 -12.28
N GLN A 59 2.27 -4.38 -11.96
CA GLN A 59 0.95 -4.11 -11.40
C GLN A 59 1.07 -3.78 -9.91
N TRP A 60 0.40 -2.72 -9.48
CA TRP A 60 0.28 -2.40 -8.06
C TRP A 60 -0.77 -3.30 -7.39
N ILE A 61 -0.39 -3.96 -6.29
CA ILE A 61 -1.22 -4.97 -5.63
C ILE A 61 -1.54 -4.66 -4.17
N GLY A 62 -0.90 -3.66 -3.59
CA GLY A 62 -1.21 -3.17 -2.26
C GLY A 62 -0.41 -1.94 -1.88
N SER A 63 -0.83 -1.30 -0.79
CA SER A 63 -0.19 -0.11 -0.23
C SER A 63 -0.33 -0.08 1.28
N VAL A 64 0.60 0.58 1.97
CA VAL A 64 0.52 0.92 3.39
C VAL A 64 1.13 2.30 3.62
N ARG A 65 0.57 3.05 4.57
CA ARG A 65 1.09 4.32 5.02
C ARG A 65 1.66 4.19 6.43
N VAL A 66 2.85 4.75 6.63
CA VAL A 66 3.49 4.89 7.94
C VAL A 66 3.57 6.38 8.25
N THR A 67 2.82 6.82 9.26
CA THR A 67 2.84 8.21 9.70
C THR A 67 4.10 8.53 10.49
N ALA A 68 4.45 9.81 10.61
CA ALA A 68 5.58 10.27 11.43
C ALA A 68 5.50 9.80 12.90
N ASN A 69 4.30 9.50 13.41
CA ASN A 69 4.08 8.94 14.74
C ASN A 69 4.23 7.41 14.80
N ARG A 70 4.86 6.80 13.79
CA ARG A 70 5.03 5.34 13.62
C ARG A 70 3.71 4.56 13.67
N ARG A 71 2.60 5.19 13.28
CA ARG A 71 1.32 4.48 13.10
C ARG A 71 1.19 3.99 11.67
N LEU A 72 0.79 2.74 11.55
CA LEU A 72 0.47 2.08 10.30
C LEU A 72 -1.02 2.26 10.01
N ASP A 73 -1.34 2.80 8.85
CA ASP A 73 -2.72 2.96 8.39
C ASP A 73 -2.80 2.88 6.86
N ARG A 74 -4.02 2.96 6.31
CA ARG A 74 -4.29 2.85 4.85
C ARG A 74 -3.70 1.58 4.22
N LEU A 75 -3.52 0.53 5.03
CA LEU A 75 -3.12 -0.79 4.55
C LEU A 75 -4.24 -1.36 3.68
N GLY A 76 -3.93 -1.63 2.42
CA GLY A 76 -4.87 -2.18 1.46
C GLY A 76 -4.16 -3.15 0.52
N VAL A 77 -4.79 -4.28 0.22
CA VAL A 77 -4.30 -5.27 -0.75
C VAL A 77 -5.45 -5.69 -1.64
N LEU A 78 -5.18 -5.80 -2.94
CA LEU A 78 -6.17 -6.22 -3.93
C LEU A 78 -6.74 -7.61 -3.58
N PRO A 79 -8.05 -7.84 -3.74
CA PRO A 79 -8.72 -9.11 -3.41
C PRO A 79 -8.01 -10.34 -3.97
N HIS A 80 -7.64 -10.28 -5.24
CA HIS A 80 -6.97 -11.37 -5.96
C HIS A 80 -5.61 -11.74 -5.37
N TRP A 81 -4.99 -10.84 -4.59
CA TRP A 81 -3.69 -10.99 -3.95
C TRP A 81 -3.78 -11.22 -2.43
N ARG A 82 -5.00 -11.24 -1.86
CA ARG A 82 -5.22 -11.60 -0.46
C ARG A 82 -4.86 -13.06 -0.21
N ARG A 83 -4.55 -13.39 1.05
CA ARG A 83 -4.12 -14.74 1.50
C ARG A 83 -2.79 -15.23 0.87
N ARG A 84 -2.02 -14.34 0.23
CA ARG A 84 -0.70 -14.64 -0.35
C ARG A 84 0.48 -14.03 0.41
N GLY A 85 0.25 -13.46 1.60
CA GLY A 85 1.30 -12.84 2.42
C GLY A 85 1.75 -11.45 1.97
N VAL A 86 1.07 -10.81 1.01
CA VAL A 86 1.44 -9.45 0.54
C VAL A 86 1.32 -8.41 1.65
N ALA A 87 0.25 -8.48 2.45
CA ALA A 87 0.05 -7.58 3.59
C ALA A 87 1.16 -7.75 4.63
N ASP A 88 1.60 -8.98 4.87
CA ASP A 88 2.66 -9.31 5.83
C ASP A 88 4.01 -8.71 5.37
N GLN A 89 4.33 -8.84 4.08
CA GLN A 89 5.53 -8.23 3.49
C GLN A 89 5.50 -6.69 3.57
N LEU A 90 4.34 -6.08 3.29
CA LEU A 90 4.17 -4.62 3.43
C LEU A 90 4.36 -4.17 4.88
N LEU A 91 3.80 -4.91 5.83
CA LEU A 91 3.93 -4.61 7.27
C LEU A 91 5.37 -4.79 7.74
N ALA A 92 6.03 -5.88 7.35
CA ALA A 92 7.43 -6.13 7.69
C ALA A 92 8.34 -5.01 7.17
N ALA A 93 8.19 -4.61 5.90
CA ALA A 93 8.92 -3.49 5.34
C ALA A 93 8.61 -2.16 6.03
N ALA A 94 7.33 -1.93 6.40
CA ALA A 94 6.92 -0.74 7.11
C ALA A 94 7.54 -0.64 8.50
N VAL A 95 7.67 -1.75 9.22
CA VAL A 95 8.32 -1.82 10.52
C VAL A 95 9.83 -1.63 10.41
N ASP A 96 10.46 -2.23 9.38
CA ASP A 96 11.90 -2.06 9.14
C ASP A 96 12.29 -0.62 8.82
N THR A 97 11.41 0.11 8.12
CA THR A 97 11.65 1.50 7.73
C THR A 97 11.29 2.53 8.83
N ALA A 98 10.65 2.13 9.93
CA ALA A 98 10.09 3.02 10.96
C ALA A 98 11.02 3.30 12.15
#